data_AF-A0A7S2XRA6-F1
#
_entry.id   AF-A0A7S2XRA6-F1
#
_cell.length_a   1.000
_cell.length_b   1.000
_cell.length_c   1.000
_cell.angle_alpha   90.00
_cell.angle_beta   90.00
_cell.angle_gamma   90.00
#
_symmetry.space_group_name_H-M   'P 1'
#
loop_
_entity.id
_entity.type
_entity.pdbx_description
1 polymer ?
#
loop_
_entity_poly.entity_id
_entity_poly.type
_entity_poly.pdbx_seq_one_letter_code
_entity_poly.pdbx_strand_id
1 'polypeptide(L)'
;PFYGALTFQGIIPYFYDELHPDTAVELSHCVYNQMCDNPRSKPTRHDVVSGFCRIGTEECEDCRSRPIEQVKTAHFTLCQKPWTCNAQASDNLQSRLCRKLHHAWFETRADLERSWGRTIPDPNTQGTYDVQQFFGFCKSSGRYIPIEPSTTKIS
;
A
#
# COMPACT_ATOMS: atom_id res chain seq x y z
N PRO A 1 20.52 1.21 -2.45
CA PRO A 1 19.82 2.09 -1.47
C PRO A 1 18.32 1.74 -1.41
N PHE A 2 17.81 1.50 -0.20
CA PHE A 2 16.37 1.41 0.07
C PHE A 2 15.66 2.73 -0.22
N TYR A 3 14.35 2.66 -0.47
CA TYR A 3 13.53 3.85 -0.65
C TYR A 3 13.65 4.76 0.56
N GLY A 4 14.04 6.03 0.33
CA GLY A 4 14.16 7.06 1.36
C GLY A 4 15.45 7.06 2.19
N ALA A 5 16.38 6.11 1.99
CA ALA A 5 17.63 6.03 2.75
C ALA A 5 18.53 7.28 2.64
N LEU A 6 18.36 8.10 1.59
CA LEU A 6 19.08 9.37 1.40
C LEU A 6 18.36 10.58 2.02
N THR A 7 17.32 10.36 2.82
CA THR A 7 16.51 11.42 3.48
C THR A 7 16.52 11.22 5.00
N PHE A 8 15.64 11.90 5.73
CA PHE A 8 15.45 11.70 7.18
C PHE A 8 15.27 10.23 7.56
N GLN A 9 14.68 9.41 6.69
CA GLN A 9 14.50 7.97 6.93
C GLN A 9 15.84 7.22 7.05
N GLY A 10 16.94 7.73 6.51
CA GLY A 10 18.28 7.15 6.66
C GLY A 10 18.97 7.48 8.00
N ILE A 11 18.49 8.49 8.73
CA ILE A 11 19.07 8.88 10.02
C ILE A 11 18.78 7.82 11.08
N ILE A 12 17.57 7.25 11.05
CA ILE A 12 17.14 6.21 12.01
C ILE A 12 18.02 4.95 11.94
N PRO A 13 18.24 4.30 10.77
CA PRO A 13 19.12 3.14 10.70
C PRO A 13 20.56 3.49 11.07
N TYR A 14 21.11 4.64 10.63
CA TYR A 14 22.45 5.06 11.06
C TYR A 14 22.57 5.17 12.59
N PHE A 15 21.58 5.75 13.25
CA PHE A 15 21.58 5.91 14.71
C PHE A 15 21.57 4.55 15.43
N TYR A 16 20.72 3.62 15.00
CA TYR A 16 20.58 2.33 15.68
C TYR A 16 21.61 1.28 15.24
N ASP A 17 22.11 1.34 14.01
CA ASP A 17 23.06 0.35 13.48
C ASP A 17 24.51 0.74 13.77
N GLU A 18 24.85 2.05 13.76
CA GLU A 18 26.24 2.53 13.92
C GLU A 18 26.51 3.14 15.29
N LEU A 19 25.59 3.94 15.85
CA LEU A 19 25.81 4.66 17.11
C LEU A 19 25.30 3.91 18.35
N HIS A 20 24.21 3.15 18.20
CA HIS A 20 23.56 2.42 19.28
C HIS A 20 23.26 0.96 18.89
N PRO A 21 24.28 0.17 18.52
CA PRO A 21 24.09 -1.22 18.13
C PRO A 21 23.43 -2.03 19.26
N ASP A 22 22.70 -3.09 18.90
CA ASP A 22 21.99 -4.00 19.80
C ASP A 22 20.87 -3.36 20.65
N THR A 23 20.45 -2.13 20.34
CA THR A 23 19.34 -1.44 21.03
C THR A 23 18.03 -1.45 20.25
N ALA A 24 18.03 -2.01 19.04
CA ALA A 24 16.88 -2.09 18.15
C ALA A 24 16.78 -3.48 17.50
N VAL A 25 15.58 -3.78 16.98
CA VAL A 25 15.30 -4.99 16.20
C VAL A 25 14.70 -4.56 14.87
N GLU A 26 15.30 -5.00 13.77
CA GLU A 26 14.75 -4.78 12.43
C GLU A 26 13.50 -5.65 12.22
N LEU A 27 12.40 -5.03 11.80
CA LEU A 27 11.17 -5.73 11.45
C LEU A 27 11.13 -6.04 9.95
N SER A 28 10.52 -7.17 9.57
CA SER A 28 10.29 -7.47 8.15
C SER A 28 9.40 -6.41 7.50
N HIS A 29 9.98 -5.62 6.59
CA HIS A 29 9.24 -4.58 5.89
C HIS A 29 8.15 -5.15 4.96
N CYS A 30 8.31 -6.36 4.39
CA CYS A 30 7.24 -7.00 3.63
C CYS A 30 5.99 -7.32 4.48
N VAL A 31 6.12 -7.37 5.81
CA VAL A 31 5.01 -7.63 6.76
C VAL A 31 4.51 -6.35 7.41
N TYR A 32 5.43 -5.51 7.92
CA TYR A 32 5.13 -4.36 8.78
C TYR A 32 5.38 -2.99 8.12
N ASN A 33 5.72 -2.96 6.83
CA ASN A 33 5.84 -1.74 6.03
C ASN A 33 5.68 -2.08 4.54
N GLN A 34 4.62 -2.82 4.19
CA GLN A 34 4.47 -3.39 2.85
C GLN A 34 4.24 -2.28 1.81
N MET A 35 5.25 -2.04 0.98
CA MET A 35 5.22 -0.99 -0.07
C MET A 35 5.05 -1.55 -1.49
N CYS A 36 5.06 -2.86 -1.68
CA CYS A 36 5.13 -3.54 -2.97
C CYS A 36 6.37 -3.15 -3.77
N ASP A 37 7.51 -3.06 -3.10
CA ASP A 37 8.78 -2.68 -3.72
C ASP A 37 9.47 -3.82 -4.45
N ASN A 38 10.22 -3.46 -5.49
CA ASN A 38 11.07 -4.39 -6.21
C ASN A 38 12.39 -4.54 -5.44
N PRO A 39 12.72 -5.74 -4.94
CA PRO A 39 13.92 -5.93 -4.12
C PRO A 39 15.20 -5.95 -4.97
N ARG A 40 15.09 -6.00 -6.31
CA ARG A 40 16.23 -6.16 -7.23
C ARG A 40 16.59 -4.85 -7.94
N SER A 41 17.84 -4.77 -8.42
CA SER A 41 18.38 -3.56 -9.03
C SER A 41 17.85 -3.26 -10.43
N LYS A 42 17.29 -4.25 -11.14
CA LYS A 42 16.70 -4.05 -12.47
C LYS A 42 15.17 -4.13 -12.42
N PRO A 43 14.47 -3.50 -13.39
CA PRO A 43 13.01 -3.60 -13.49
C PRO A 43 12.55 -5.04 -13.72
N THR A 44 11.43 -5.39 -13.10
CA THR A 44 10.69 -6.62 -13.43
C THR A 44 10.01 -6.44 -14.79
N ARG A 45 10.14 -7.43 -15.68
CA ARG A 45 9.48 -7.45 -16.99
C ARG A 45 8.78 -8.79 -17.18
N HIS A 46 7.50 -8.77 -17.53
CA HIS A 46 6.67 -9.98 -17.68
C HIS A 46 6.80 -10.93 -16.47
N ASP A 47 6.72 -10.37 -15.27
CA ASP A 47 6.90 -11.07 -13.99
C ASP A 47 8.27 -11.75 -13.77
N VAL A 48 9.24 -11.51 -14.66
CA VAL A 48 10.62 -11.97 -14.48
C VAL A 48 11.39 -10.92 -13.68
N VAL A 49 11.80 -11.31 -12.47
CA VAL A 49 12.72 -10.51 -11.64
C VAL A 49 14.14 -10.61 -12.18
N SER A 50 14.90 -9.51 -12.14
CA SER A 50 16.27 -9.49 -12.67
C SER A 50 17.16 -8.52 -11.90
N GLY A 51 18.47 -8.73 -11.99
CA GLY A 51 19.47 -7.93 -11.29
C GLY A 51 19.88 -8.52 -9.94
N PHE A 52 20.82 -7.84 -9.28
CA PHE A 52 21.30 -8.22 -7.96
C PHE A 52 20.33 -7.74 -6.87
N CYS A 53 20.40 -8.40 -5.72
CA CYS A 53 19.59 -8.03 -4.58
C CYS A 53 20.06 -6.70 -3.97
N ARG A 54 19.15 -5.77 -3.67
CA ARG A 54 19.51 -4.42 -3.19
C ARG A 54 20.14 -4.41 -1.80
N ILE A 55 20.00 -5.49 -1.03
CA ILE A 55 20.63 -5.67 0.29
C ILE A 55 21.98 -6.38 0.22
N GLY A 56 22.48 -6.68 -0.98
CA GLY A 56 23.81 -7.29 -1.18
C GLY A 56 23.87 -8.81 -0.99
N THR A 57 22.74 -9.47 -0.72
CA THR A 57 22.63 -10.93 -0.66
C THR A 57 22.47 -11.56 -2.05
N GLU A 58 22.62 -12.87 -2.16
CA GLU A 58 22.34 -13.62 -3.39
C GLU A 58 20.84 -13.57 -3.72
N GLU A 59 20.02 -13.85 -2.71
CA GLU A 59 18.56 -13.88 -2.79
C GLU A 59 17.92 -12.84 -1.85
N CYS A 60 16.77 -12.29 -2.29
CA CYS A 60 15.92 -11.46 -1.44
C CYS A 60 14.47 -11.91 -1.50
N GLU A 61 13.77 -11.65 -0.40
CA GLU A 61 12.32 -11.64 -0.39
C GLU A 61 11.78 -10.59 -1.37
N ASP A 62 10.78 -10.98 -2.16
CA ASP A 62 10.02 -10.06 -3.01
C ASP A 62 8.69 -9.75 -2.35
N CYS A 63 8.59 -8.56 -1.74
CA CYS A 63 7.40 -8.15 -1.02
C CYS A 63 6.13 -8.17 -1.89
N ARG A 64 6.25 -8.07 -3.22
CA ARG A 64 5.12 -8.06 -4.16
C ARG A 64 4.43 -9.42 -4.31
N SER A 65 5.11 -10.52 -3.96
CA SER A 65 4.55 -11.87 -4.02
C SER A 65 3.96 -12.34 -2.69
N ARG A 66 4.12 -11.54 -1.61
CA ARG A 66 3.61 -11.87 -0.28
C ARG A 66 2.07 -12.04 -0.31
N PRO A 67 1.52 -13.11 0.31
CA PRO A 67 0.09 -13.22 0.54
C PRO A 67 -0.43 -12.07 1.40
N ILE A 68 -1.60 -11.50 1.07
CA ILE A 68 -2.14 -10.32 1.78
C ILE A 68 -2.46 -10.64 3.24
N GLU A 69 -2.82 -11.88 3.54
CA GLU A 69 -3.17 -12.37 4.88
C GLU A 69 -1.97 -12.31 5.83
N GLN A 70 -0.76 -12.26 5.28
CA GLN A 70 0.49 -12.14 6.03
C GLN A 70 0.97 -10.68 6.16
N VAL A 71 0.33 -9.74 5.47
CA VAL A 71 0.63 -8.30 5.58
C VAL A 71 -0.09 -7.76 6.82
N LYS A 72 0.64 -7.04 7.69
CA LYS A 72 0.08 -6.41 8.90
C LYS A 72 -0.15 -4.92 8.73
N THR A 73 0.69 -4.24 7.95
CA THR A 73 0.53 -2.83 7.63
C THR A 73 0.95 -2.57 6.19
N ALA A 74 0.24 -1.65 5.53
CA ALA A 74 0.49 -1.24 4.15
C ALA A 74 0.97 0.21 4.11
N HIS A 75 1.96 0.48 3.26
CA HIS A 75 2.50 1.82 3.06
C HIS A 75 2.42 2.20 1.58
N PHE A 76 1.49 3.08 1.26
CA PHE A 76 1.15 3.48 -0.11
C PHE A 76 2.15 4.48 -0.73
N THR A 77 3.43 4.14 -0.75
CA THR A 77 4.47 4.93 -1.44
C THR A 77 4.56 4.54 -2.92
N LEU A 78 4.64 3.25 -3.24
CA LEU A 78 4.75 2.79 -4.63
C LEU A 78 3.40 2.49 -5.26
N CYS A 79 2.49 1.85 -4.53
CA CYS A 79 1.12 1.57 -5.01
C CYS A 79 0.27 2.81 -5.29
N GLN A 80 0.78 4.01 -4.98
CA GLN A 80 0.04 5.27 -4.91
C GLN A 80 -1.11 5.24 -3.89
N LYS A 81 -1.57 6.42 -3.49
CA LYS A 81 -2.58 6.56 -2.45
C LYS A 81 -3.93 5.97 -2.92
N PRO A 82 -4.70 5.26 -2.08
CA PRO A 82 -5.99 4.69 -2.49
C PRO A 82 -6.96 5.71 -3.09
N TRP A 83 -6.97 6.94 -2.55
CA TRP A 83 -7.80 8.05 -3.05
C TRP A 83 -7.34 8.63 -4.40
N THR A 84 -6.32 8.08 -5.05
CA THR A 84 -6.07 8.36 -6.48
C THR A 84 -6.92 7.47 -7.39
N CYS A 85 -7.68 6.51 -6.84
CA CYS A 85 -8.53 5.59 -7.60
C CYS A 85 -7.77 4.87 -8.72
N ASN A 86 -6.53 4.43 -8.45
CA ASN A 86 -5.77 3.64 -9.41
C ASN A 86 -6.27 2.18 -9.38
N ALA A 87 -6.87 1.72 -10.48
CA ALA A 87 -7.47 0.38 -10.55
C ALA A 87 -6.45 -0.76 -10.40
N GLN A 88 -5.17 -0.51 -10.66
CA GLN A 88 -4.12 -1.54 -10.64
C GLN A 88 -4.56 -2.79 -11.45
N ALA A 89 -5.24 -2.56 -12.57
CA ALA A 89 -6.01 -3.59 -13.29
C ALA A 89 -5.13 -4.58 -14.08
N SER A 90 -3.86 -4.26 -14.28
CA SER A 90 -2.93 -5.13 -15.00
C SER A 90 -2.62 -6.39 -14.19
N ASP A 91 -2.70 -7.56 -14.82
CA ASP A 91 -2.28 -8.81 -14.19
C ASP A 91 -0.76 -8.99 -14.25
N ASN A 92 -0.05 -8.29 -13.37
CA ASN A 92 1.41 -8.40 -13.24
C ASN A 92 1.85 -8.26 -11.78
N LEU A 93 3.08 -8.68 -11.50
CA LEU A 93 3.68 -8.68 -10.17
C LEU A 93 3.64 -7.30 -9.49
N GLN A 94 3.76 -6.22 -10.26
CA GLN A 94 3.73 -4.86 -9.70
C GLN A 94 2.33 -4.43 -9.23
N SER A 95 1.28 -4.97 -9.82
CA SER A 95 -0.10 -4.50 -9.63
C SER A 95 -0.92 -5.43 -8.73
N ARG A 96 -0.67 -6.75 -8.75
CA ARG A 96 -1.47 -7.76 -8.03
C ARG A 96 -1.64 -7.44 -6.54
N LEU A 97 -0.54 -7.27 -5.81
CA LEU A 97 -0.62 -6.97 -4.38
C LEU A 97 -1.15 -5.55 -4.14
N CYS A 98 -0.75 -4.56 -4.94
CA CYS A 98 -1.30 -3.20 -4.83
C CYS A 98 -2.82 -3.17 -4.98
N ARG A 99 -3.39 -3.93 -5.92
CA ARG A 99 -4.83 -4.09 -6.09
C ARG A 99 -5.48 -4.66 -4.83
N LYS A 100 -4.92 -5.73 -4.27
CA LYS A 100 -5.44 -6.31 -3.01
C LYS A 100 -5.37 -5.33 -1.83
N LEU A 101 -4.26 -4.60 -1.68
CA LEU A 101 -4.10 -3.62 -0.61
C LEU A 101 -5.06 -2.42 -0.76
N HIS A 102 -5.29 -1.95 -1.99
CA HIS A 102 -6.30 -0.92 -2.26
C HIS A 102 -7.70 -1.44 -1.94
N HIS A 103 -8.03 -2.67 -2.32
CA HIS A 103 -9.33 -3.28 -2.02
C HIS A 103 -9.58 -3.33 -0.51
N ALA A 104 -8.62 -3.85 0.27
CA ALA A 104 -8.71 -3.90 1.73
C ALA A 104 -8.83 -2.50 2.37
N TRP A 105 -8.21 -1.48 1.79
CA TRP A 105 -8.37 -0.10 2.26
C TRP A 105 -9.81 0.40 2.08
N PHE A 106 -10.41 0.16 0.91
CA PHE A 106 -11.79 0.58 0.63
C PHE A 106 -12.82 -0.25 1.40
N GLU A 107 -12.56 -1.54 1.62
CA GLU A 107 -13.35 -2.39 2.51
C GLU A 107 -13.32 -1.85 3.94
N THR A 108 -12.12 -1.58 4.48
CA THR A 108 -11.95 -1.00 5.83
C THR A 108 -12.68 0.33 5.96
N ARG A 109 -12.62 1.18 4.92
CA ARG A 109 -13.38 2.42 4.89
C ARG A 109 -14.89 2.17 4.90
N ALA A 110 -15.37 1.22 4.10
CA ALA A 110 -16.78 0.87 4.03
C ALA A 110 -17.30 0.46 5.42
N ASP A 111 -16.54 -0.38 6.12
CA ASP A 111 -16.87 -0.85 7.47
C ASP A 111 -16.85 0.28 8.50
N LEU A 112 -15.85 1.18 8.42
CA LEU A 112 -15.79 2.37 9.26
C LEU A 112 -17.04 3.25 9.06
N GLU A 113 -17.39 3.60 7.82
CA GLU A 113 -18.54 4.46 7.55
C GLU A 113 -19.87 3.79 7.94
N ARG A 114 -20.02 2.48 7.69
CA ARG A 114 -21.17 1.70 8.19
C ARG A 114 -21.25 1.72 9.72
N SER A 115 -20.12 1.59 10.41
CA SER A 115 -20.07 1.65 11.88
C SER A 115 -20.50 3.01 12.44
N TRP A 116 -20.37 4.07 11.63
CA TRP A 116 -20.86 5.42 11.93
C TRP A 116 -22.32 5.65 11.54
N GLY A 117 -23.03 4.61 11.08
CA GLY A 117 -24.41 4.69 10.59
C GLY A 117 -24.56 5.43 9.26
N ARG A 118 -23.47 5.55 8.48
CA ARG A 118 -23.49 6.21 7.19
C ARG A 118 -23.81 5.24 6.06
N THR A 119 -24.51 5.76 5.06
CA THR A 119 -24.70 5.07 3.79
C THR A 119 -23.46 5.22 2.94
N ILE A 120 -22.88 4.11 2.49
CA ILE A 120 -21.81 4.13 1.48
C ILE A 120 -22.36 4.68 0.15
N PRO A 121 -21.53 5.32 -0.70
CA PRO A 121 -22.02 5.86 -1.95
C PRO A 121 -22.65 4.77 -2.83
N ASP A 122 -23.75 5.10 -3.51
CA ASP A 122 -24.45 4.16 -4.37
C ASP A 122 -23.52 3.73 -5.54
N PRO A 123 -23.19 2.43 -5.64
CA PRO A 123 -22.29 1.92 -6.67
C PRO A 123 -22.87 2.02 -8.09
N ASN A 124 -24.18 2.26 -8.24
CA ASN A 124 -24.83 2.37 -9.55
C ASN A 124 -24.95 3.81 -10.04
N THR A 125 -24.91 4.80 -9.15
CA THR A 125 -25.20 6.19 -9.50
C THR A 125 -24.13 7.18 -9.05
N GLN A 126 -23.41 6.91 -7.97
CA GLN A 126 -22.44 7.84 -7.39
C GLN A 126 -21.01 7.42 -7.69
N GLY A 127 -20.61 6.20 -7.32
CA GLY A 127 -19.26 5.68 -7.54
C GLY A 127 -19.27 4.41 -8.36
N THR A 128 -19.32 4.59 -9.67
CA THR A 128 -19.49 3.48 -10.62
C THR A 128 -18.17 2.85 -11.09
N TYR A 129 -17.03 3.39 -10.66
CA TYR A 129 -15.72 2.93 -11.13
C TYR A 129 -15.27 1.70 -10.35
N ASP A 130 -15.00 0.60 -11.06
CA ASP A 130 -14.53 -0.70 -10.54
C ASP A 130 -15.10 -0.99 -9.13
N VAL A 131 -16.42 -1.11 -9.05
CA VAL A 131 -17.17 -1.23 -7.78
C VAL A 131 -16.65 -2.37 -6.91
N GLN A 132 -16.24 -3.48 -7.52
CA GLN A 132 -15.65 -4.60 -6.80
C GLN A 132 -14.34 -4.22 -6.11
N GLN A 133 -13.55 -3.34 -6.72
CA GLN A 133 -12.29 -2.87 -6.16
C GLN A 133 -12.49 -1.74 -5.13
N PHE A 134 -13.39 -0.80 -5.43
CA PHE A 134 -13.47 0.49 -4.73
C PHE A 134 -14.72 0.66 -3.86
N PHE A 135 -15.60 -0.33 -3.79
CA PHE A 135 -16.80 -0.32 -2.93
C PHE A 135 -17.69 0.93 -3.12
N GLY A 136 -17.73 1.49 -4.33
CA GLY A 136 -18.51 2.69 -4.62
C GLY A 136 -17.82 4.01 -4.28
N PHE A 137 -16.57 4.02 -3.83
CA PHE A 137 -15.90 5.25 -3.39
C PHE A 137 -15.11 5.99 -4.48
N CYS A 138 -15.18 5.53 -5.73
CA CYS A 138 -14.51 6.14 -6.87
C CYS A 138 -15.49 6.35 -8.04
N LYS A 139 -15.47 7.54 -8.66
CA LYS A 139 -16.27 7.87 -9.85
C LYS A 139 -15.56 7.53 -11.16
N SER A 140 -14.24 7.67 -11.15
CA SER A 140 -13.32 7.31 -12.23
C SER A 140 -11.89 7.37 -11.69
N SER A 141 -10.90 7.05 -12.53
CA SER A 141 -9.48 7.25 -12.18
C SER A 141 -9.21 8.69 -11.75
N GLY A 142 -8.58 8.88 -10.59
CA GLY A 142 -8.32 10.19 -9.99
C GLY A 142 -9.54 10.90 -9.39
N ARG A 143 -10.75 10.32 -9.41
CA ARG A 143 -11.98 10.93 -8.91
C ARG A 143 -12.53 10.16 -7.70
N TYR A 144 -11.93 10.42 -6.55
CA TYR A 144 -12.32 9.85 -5.26
C TYR A 144 -13.50 10.61 -4.64
N ILE A 145 -14.41 9.87 -3.99
CA ILE A 145 -15.51 10.42 -3.21
C ILE A 145 -15.03 10.53 -1.76
N PRO A 146 -14.80 11.73 -1.21
CA PRO A 146 -14.25 11.91 0.13
C PRO A 146 -15.18 11.42 1.23
N ILE A 147 -14.60 11.20 2.41
CA ILE A 147 -15.37 11.01 3.65
C ILE A 147 -15.88 12.38 4.04
N GLU A 148 -17.20 12.53 4.15
CA GLU A 148 -17.79 13.78 4.62
C GLU A 148 -17.56 13.97 6.12
N PRO A 149 -17.33 15.19 6.62
CA PRO A 149 -17.24 15.46 8.06
C PRO A 149 -18.56 15.11 8.76
N SER A 150 -18.50 14.71 10.04
CA SER A 150 -19.72 14.46 10.82
C SER A 150 -20.56 15.74 10.92
N THR A 151 -21.85 15.65 10.62
CA THR A 151 -22.80 16.74 10.83
C THR A 151 -23.30 16.80 12.27
N THR A 152 -22.93 15.83 13.11
CA THR A 152 -23.18 15.89 14.55
C THR A 152 -22.36 17.03 15.14
N LYS A 153 -23.01 18.18 15.36
CA LYS A 153 -22.44 19.23 16.22
C LYS A 153 -22.16 18.59 17.57
N ILE A 154 -20.91 18.59 17.99
CA ILE A 154 -20.54 18.30 19.37
C ILE A 154 -21.12 19.47 20.17
N SER A 155 -22.31 19.27 20.73
CA SER A 155 -22.96 20.19 21.67
C SER A 155 -22.42 19.99 23.07
#